data_AF-A0A0M8V1T6-F1
#
_entry.id   AF-A0A0M8V1T6-F1
#
_cell.length_a   1.000
_cell.length_b   1.000
_cell.length_c   1.000
_cell.angle_alpha   90.00
_cell.angle_beta   90.00
_cell.angle_gamma   90.00
#
_symmetry.space_group_name_H-M   'P 1'
#
loop_
_entity.id
_entity.type
_entity.pdbx_description
1 polymer ?
#
loop_
_entity_poly.entity_id
_entity_poly.type
_entity_poly.pdbx_seq_one_letter_code
_entity_poly.pdbx_strand_id
1 'polypeptide(L)'
;MNPTQPAPAQPTADTVLTDVTGMLRRVLAEYGDDDAVIGMSTTFNRDLELESIDLVTLAGLLEERYGNRVNLAEFLAGMEFDEIIELTVGRLVEYVVWSLNSTQAG
;
A
#
# COMPACT_ATOMS: atom_id res chain seq x y z
N MET A 1 4.88 -25.57 20.06
CA MET A 1 5.62 -24.35 19.72
C MET A 1 4.73 -23.56 18.78
N ASN A 2 4.09 -22.49 19.25
CA ASN A 2 3.47 -21.49 18.39
C ASN A 2 4.15 -20.17 18.80
N PRO A 3 4.99 -19.56 17.95
CA PRO A 3 5.70 -18.36 18.31
C PRO A 3 4.72 -17.18 18.32
N THR A 4 4.66 -16.50 19.47
CA THR A 4 4.36 -15.06 19.61
C THR A 4 3.21 -14.51 18.77
N GLN A 5 2.05 -14.43 19.41
CA GLN A 5 1.03 -13.45 19.09
C GLN A 5 1.66 -12.04 19.25
N PRO A 6 1.79 -11.23 18.19
CA PRO A 6 2.39 -9.91 18.31
C PRO A 6 1.52 -9.05 19.23
N ALA A 7 2.16 -8.40 20.21
CA ALA A 7 1.58 -7.39 21.07
C ALA A 7 0.84 -6.30 20.26
N PRO A 8 -0.11 -5.55 20.83
CA PRO A 8 -0.72 -4.41 20.16
C PRO A 8 0.33 -3.30 20.03
N ALA A 9 1.16 -3.36 18.99
CA ALA A 9 2.36 -2.56 18.86
C ALA A 9 2.44 -2.05 17.42
N GLN A 10 2.51 -0.71 17.30
CA GLN A 10 2.95 0.14 16.19
C GLN A 10 2.81 -0.44 14.76
N PRO A 11 2.19 0.29 13.80
CA PRO A 11 2.07 -0.18 12.42
C PRO A 11 3.46 -0.49 11.84
N THR A 12 3.80 -1.78 11.80
CA THR A 12 5.07 -2.27 11.25
C THR A 12 4.91 -2.42 9.74
N ALA A 13 6.03 -2.37 9.01
CA ALA A 13 6.03 -2.57 7.57
C ALA A 13 5.34 -3.89 7.16
N ASP A 14 5.46 -4.94 7.97
CA ASP A 14 4.81 -6.23 7.70
C ASP A 14 3.28 -6.17 7.83
N THR A 15 2.78 -5.44 8.85
CA THR A 15 1.33 -5.21 9.02
C THR A 15 0.78 -4.36 7.89
N VAL A 16 1.47 -3.29 7.54
CA VAL A 16 1.08 -2.40 6.43
C VAL A 16 1.14 -3.13 5.10
N LEU A 17 2.17 -3.95 4.86
CA LEU A 17 2.27 -4.79 3.67
C LEU A 17 1.08 -5.75 3.57
N THR A 18 0.74 -6.45 4.66
CA THR A 18 -0.41 -7.35 4.70
C THR A 18 -1.71 -6.61 4.36
N ASP A 19 -1.85 -5.39 4.87
CA ASP A 19 -3.02 -4.57 4.66
C ASP A 19 -3.15 -4.05 3.21
N VAL A 20 -2.06 -3.48 2.69
CA VAL A 20 -1.95 -3.03 1.29
C VAL A 20 -2.15 -4.19 0.32
N THR A 21 -1.56 -5.35 0.62
CA THR A 21 -1.75 -6.57 -0.19
C THR A 21 -3.21 -7.01 -0.19
N GLY A 22 -3.90 -6.93 0.96
CA GLY A 22 -5.33 -7.20 1.05
C GLY A 22 -6.19 -6.24 0.23
N MET A 23 -5.85 -4.94 0.23
CA MET A 23 -6.53 -3.94 -0.59
C MET A 23 -6.29 -4.17 -2.08
N LEU A 24 -5.04 -4.42 -2.47
CA LEU A 24 -4.66 -4.73 -3.85
C LEU A 24 -5.39 -5.97 -4.36
N ARG A 25 -5.42 -7.06 -3.58
CA ARG A 25 -6.22 -8.25 -3.93
C ARG A 25 -7.68 -7.93 -4.12
N ARG A 26 -8.27 -7.07 -3.27
CA ARG A 26 -9.67 -6.68 -3.42
C ARG A 26 -9.92 -5.91 -4.72
N VAL A 27 -8.99 -5.05 -5.14
CA VAL A 27 -9.06 -4.34 -6.42
C VAL A 27 -8.93 -5.32 -7.58
N LEU A 28 -7.93 -6.22 -7.54
CA LEU A 28 -7.68 -7.23 -8.57
C LEU A 28 -8.78 -8.30 -8.67
N ALA A 29 -9.46 -8.60 -7.56
CA ALA A 29 -10.59 -9.52 -7.50
C ALA A 29 -11.75 -9.07 -8.40
N GLU A 30 -11.95 -7.76 -8.57
CA GLU A 30 -12.96 -7.20 -9.49
C GLU A 30 -12.64 -7.55 -10.95
N TYR A 31 -11.36 -7.77 -11.26
CA TYR A 31 -10.85 -8.19 -12.57
C TYR A 31 -10.70 -9.72 -12.70
N GLY A 32 -10.93 -10.47 -11.63
CA GLY A 32 -10.79 -11.94 -11.59
C GLY A 32 -9.37 -12.44 -11.31
N ASP A 33 -8.46 -11.57 -10.87
CA ASP A 33 -7.04 -11.89 -10.65
C ASP A 33 -6.69 -11.97 -9.14
N ASP A 34 -7.26 -12.96 -8.44
CA ASP A 34 -7.05 -13.13 -6.98
C ASP A 34 -5.73 -13.87 -6.63
N ASP A 35 -5.10 -14.51 -7.62
CA ASP A 35 -3.90 -15.35 -7.44
C ASP A 35 -2.58 -14.58 -7.63
N ALA A 36 -2.64 -13.25 -7.87
CA ALA A 36 -1.47 -12.40 -7.99
C ALA A 36 -0.53 -12.52 -6.77
N VAL A 37 0.75 -12.79 -7.04
CA VAL A 37 1.79 -12.86 -6.01
C VAL A 37 2.29 -11.46 -5.71
N ILE A 38 1.59 -10.76 -4.81
CA ILE A 38 1.95 -9.43 -4.36
C ILE A 38 3.02 -9.52 -3.26
N GLY A 39 4.20 -8.95 -3.53
CA GLY A 39 5.29 -8.82 -2.55
C GLY A 39 5.91 -7.42 -2.56
N MET A 40 6.91 -7.16 -1.71
CA MET A 40 7.54 -5.82 -1.64
C MET A 40 8.20 -5.39 -2.96
N SER A 41 8.63 -6.34 -3.80
CA SER A 41 9.23 -6.06 -5.11
C SER A 41 8.21 -5.97 -6.26
N THR A 42 6.93 -6.22 -5.98
CA THR A 42 5.85 -6.17 -6.98
C THR A 42 5.59 -4.73 -7.40
N THR A 43 5.48 -4.50 -8.70
CA THR A 43 5.27 -3.18 -9.31
C THR A 43 3.79 -2.95 -9.62
N PHE A 44 3.26 -1.78 -9.25
CA PHE A 44 1.85 -1.44 -9.50
C PHE A 44 1.49 -1.48 -11.00
N ASN A 45 2.35 -0.90 -11.85
CA ASN A 45 2.06 -0.77 -13.27
C ASN A 45 2.45 -1.99 -14.12
N ARG A 46 3.49 -2.75 -13.74
CA ARG A 46 4.01 -3.86 -14.57
C ARG A 46 3.55 -5.24 -14.12
N ASP A 47 3.51 -5.46 -12.82
CA ASP A 47 3.22 -6.78 -12.24
C ASP A 47 1.73 -6.92 -11.95
N LEU A 48 1.11 -5.83 -11.47
CA LEU A 48 -0.34 -5.77 -11.20
C LEU A 48 -1.15 -5.10 -12.30
N GLU A 49 -0.49 -4.53 -13.31
CA GLU A 49 -1.10 -3.84 -14.44
C GLU A 49 -2.20 -2.83 -14.04
N LEU A 50 -2.03 -2.19 -12.88
CA LEU A 50 -3.05 -1.30 -12.30
C LEU A 50 -3.19 -0.04 -13.14
N GLU A 51 -4.44 0.31 -13.44
CA GLU A 51 -4.74 1.54 -14.14
C GLU A 51 -4.67 2.74 -13.19
N SER A 52 -4.61 3.94 -13.77
CA SER A 52 -4.67 5.20 -13.02
C SER A 52 -5.89 5.27 -12.09
N ILE A 53 -7.00 4.64 -12.48
CA ILE A 53 -8.24 4.57 -11.69
C ILE A 53 -8.10 3.62 -10.50
N ASP A 54 -7.40 2.51 -10.65
CA ASP A 54 -7.13 1.57 -9.56
C ASP A 54 -6.23 2.19 -8.51
N LEU A 55 -5.25 3.00 -8.91
CA LEU A 55 -4.41 3.77 -7.99
C LEU A 55 -5.22 4.76 -7.15
N VAL A 56 -6.19 5.46 -7.76
CA VAL A 56 -7.10 6.37 -7.03
C VAL A 56 -8.01 5.58 -6.09
N THR A 57 -8.50 4.42 -6.50
CA THR A 57 -9.30 3.53 -5.66
C THR A 57 -8.49 3.05 -4.45
N LEU A 58 -7.25 2.59 -4.68
CA LEU A 58 -6.33 2.18 -3.63
C LEU A 58 -6.02 3.34 -2.67
N ALA A 59 -5.83 4.55 -3.20
CA ALA A 59 -5.61 5.74 -2.38
C ALA A 59 -6.79 6.01 -1.44
N GLY A 60 -8.02 5.86 -1.94
CA GLY A 60 -9.24 5.95 -1.13
C GLY A 60 -9.27 4.89 -0.02
N LEU A 61 -8.98 3.63 -0.33
CA LEU A 61 -8.96 2.55 0.66
C LEU A 61 -7.91 2.78 1.77
N LEU A 62 -6.73 3.29 1.39
CA LEU A 62 -5.69 3.67 2.34
C LEU A 62 -6.14 4.81 3.25
N GLU A 63 -6.75 5.85 2.69
CA GLU A 63 -7.26 6.98 3.46
C GLU A 63 -8.40 6.55 4.40
N GLU A 64 -9.30 5.67 3.96
CA GLU A 64 -10.36 5.12 4.82
C GLU A 64 -9.79 4.29 5.99
N ARG A 65 -8.70 3.55 5.74
CA ARG A 65 -8.06 2.68 6.75
C ARG A 65 -7.19 3.46 7.74
N TYR A 66 -6.30 4.32 7.23
CA TYR A 66 -5.28 5.02 8.01
C TYR A 66 -5.68 6.45 8.36
N GLY A 67 -6.78 6.95 7.79
CA GLY A 67 -7.26 8.33 7.91
C GLY A 67 -6.39 9.31 7.13
N ASN A 68 -6.52 10.59 7.47
CA ASN A 68 -5.70 11.69 6.95
C ASN A 68 -4.22 11.63 7.39
N ARG A 69 -3.74 10.48 7.89
CA ARG A 69 -2.33 10.25 8.22
C ARG A 69 -1.54 9.80 7.00
N VAL A 70 -2.19 9.28 5.97
CA VAL A 70 -1.58 8.74 4.75
C VAL A 70 -2.32 9.33 3.57
N ASN A 71 -1.64 10.08 2.71
CA ASN A 71 -2.26 10.66 1.53
C ASN A 71 -1.57 10.16 0.26
N LEU A 72 -2.05 9.03 -0.26
CA LEU A 72 -1.48 8.44 -1.47
C LEU A 72 -1.67 9.36 -2.68
N ALA A 73 -2.78 10.09 -2.76
CA ALA A 73 -3.02 11.03 -3.86
C ALA A 73 -1.95 12.14 -3.91
N GLU A 74 -1.58 12.70 -2.75
CA GLU A 74 -0.50 13.69 -2.63
C GLU A 74 0.86 13.06 -2.98
N PHE A 75 1.13 11.84 -2.52
CA PHE A 75 2.35 11.11 -2.85
C PHE A 75 2.49 10.84 -4.35
N LEU A 76 1.43 10.39 -5.01
CA LEU A 76 1.39 10.18 -6.45
C LEU A 76 1.52 11.50 -7.23
N ALA A 77 0.86 12.57 -6.76
CA ALA A 77 0.93 13.89 -7.39
C ALA A 77 2.34 14.52 -7.34
N GLY A 78 3.16 14.11 -6.37
CA GLY A 78 4.56 14.54 -6.25
C GLY A 78 5.54 13.72 -7.09
N MET A 79 5.12 12.60 -7.69
CA MET A 79 5.97 11.72 -8.48
C MET A 79 5.87 11.99 -9.98
N GLU A 80 6.97 11.76 -10.69
CA GLU A 80 6.95 11.74 -12.14
C GLU A 80 6.32 10.45 -12.69
N PHE A 81 5.85 10.48 -13.94
CA PHE A 81 5.22 9.31 -14.59
C PHE A 81 6.15 8.07 -14.57
N ASP A 82 7.45 8.27 -14.78
CA ASP A 82 8.44 7.19 -14.72
C ASP A 82 8.52 6.57 -13.31
N GLU A 83 8.45 7.40 -12.27
CA GLU A 83 8.44 6.94 -10.88
C GLU A 83 7.15 6.20 -10.50
N ILE A 84 6.01 6.61 -11.07
CA ILE A 84 4.73 5.93 -10.87
C ILE A 84 4.78 4.54 -11.53
N ILE A 85 5.38 4.42 -12.72
CA ILE A 85 5.55 3.13 -13.40
C ILE A 85 6.48 2.20 -12.61
N GLU A 86 7.53 2.75 -12.01
CA GLU A 86 8.47 2.02 -11.15
C GLU A 86 7.98 1.86 -9.70
N LEU A 87 6.78 2.34 -9.38
CA LEU A 87 6.24 2.26 -8.03
C LEU A 87 6.05 0.81 -7.64
N THR A 88 6.65 0.43 -6.51
CA THR A 88 6.53 -0.90 -5.93
C THR A 88 5.72 -0.87 -4.65
N VAL A 89 5.13 -2.02 -4.30
CA VAL A 89 4.39 -2.20 -3.05
C VAL A 89 5.28 -1.91 -1.85
N GLY A 90 6.56 -2.28 -1.90
CA GLY A 90 7.54 -1.94 -0.85
C GLY A 90 7.66 -0.43 -0.63
N ARG A 91 7.80 0.36 -1.70
CA ARG A 91 7.89 1.83 -1.62
C ARG A 91 6.63 2.43 -1.00
N LEU A 92 5.45 1.91 -1.35
CA LEU A 92 4.19 2.33 -0.74
C LEU A 92 4.13 2.01 0.76
N VAL A 93 4.52 0.79 1.14
CA VAL A 93 4.55 0.35 2.54
C VAL A 93 5.49 1.23 3.37
N GLU A 94 6.67 1.54 2.86
CA GLU A 94 7.62 2.44 3.52
C GLU A 94 7.04 3.85 3.69
N TYR A 95 6.38 4.39 2.65
CA TYR A 95 5.71 5.69 2.74
C TYR A 95 4.63 5.70 3.82
N VAL A 96 3.77 4.67 3.87
CA VAL A 96 2.71 4.55 4.88
C VAL A 96 3.30 4.47 6.29
N VAL A 97 4.30 3.62 6.52
CA VAL A 97 4.97 3.50 7.82
C VAL A 97 5.60 4.83 8.23
N TRP A 98 6.32 5.49 7.30
CA TRP A 98 6.93 6.78 7.57
C TRP A 98 5.88 7.84 7.94
N SER A 99 4.78 7.90 7.18
CA SER A 99 3.70 8.86 7.41
C SER A 99 3.06 8.63 8.78
N LEU A 100 2.75 7.37 9.13
CA LEU A 100 2.18 7.00 10.43
C LEU A 100 3.11 7.33 11.61
N ASN A 101 4.44 7.25 11.43
CA ASN A 101 5.40 7.64 12.46
C ASN A 101 5.56 9.17 12.56
N SER A 102 5.49 9.88 11.42
CA SER A 102 5.60 11.34 11.36
C SER A 102 4.45 12.03 12.11
N THR A 103 3.23 11.49 12.04
CA THR A 103 2.08 12.08 12.75
C THR A 103 2.13 11.93 14.27
N GLN A 104 3.03 11.11 14.83
CA GLN A 104 3.16 10.93 16.28
C GLN A 104 4.00 12.05 16.93
N ALA A 105 4.62 12.93 16.14
CA ALA A 105 5.49 14.00 16.63
C ALA A 105 4.78 15.36 16.85
N GLY A 106 3.44 15.40 16.84
CA GLY A 106 2.62 16.62 17.00
C GLY A 106 1.89 16.72 18.33
#